data_AF-A2RXP1-F1
#
_entry.id   AF-A2RXP1-F1
#
_cell.length_a   1.000
_cell.length_b   1.000
_cell.length_c   1.000
_cell.angle_alpha   90.00
_cell.angle_beta   90.00
_cell.angle_gamma   90.00
#
_symmetry.space_group_name_H-M   'P 1'
#
loop_
_entity.id
_entity.type
_entity.pdbx_description
1 polymer ?
#
loop_
_entity_poly.entity_id
_entity_poly.type
_entity_poly.pdbx_seq_one_letter_code
_entity_poly.pdbx_strand_id
1 'polypeptide(L)'
;MALSKGAGHIGSANSSIASLSTSTSTGISSLSTGLSTTDSNLTSLSTSTSTGLSSANSSITSLSSGLSTTNSNVASLSTGLSSTNSSLTSLSTSASSGISTAQSGVNSLSTGLSTTNSTVASLSTSTSTGISSLSTGLSTTDSNLASLSTSTSTGLSSTTSSIASLSTSTSTSFSSALSSIGSLSTGLSTTNSNVASLSTSTSTAVGSLSTSLSTTNSNVASLSTSTSTNVNSLSTGLSTTNTSVASLSTSVTNLNTQLTSLSTTIVNSTNNVIRALPASTGIAADMSAPNAAAPSVTAGSNSVALGANSTDGGRSNVVSVGSATQQRQITNVAAGTEGTDAVNVNQLNALSTSMSQSLAGQQGQINNLGSQLTQTQQALQQTDTMARQGIAAATALTMLPQVEPGKTINVAVGVARFAGQSGMAFGASAHVTTNGILKLGIGVSGQNKTFGAGYGYSW
;
A
#
# COMPACT_ATOMS: atom_id res chain seq x y z
N MET A 1 -227.52 27.92 -39.33
CA MET A 1 -226.61 28.89 -40.01
C MET A 1 -225.42 29.33 -39.14
N ALA A 2 -225.55 29.54 -37.83
CA ALA A 2 -224.47 30.10 -36.99
C ALA A 2 -223.17 29.24 -36.87
N LEU A 3 -223.30 27.92 -36.71
CA LEU A 3 -222.18 27.01 -36.37
C LEU A 3 -221.00 27.03 -37.36
N SER A 4 -221.24 27.29 -38.64
CA SER A 4 -220.19 27.25 -39.68
C SER A 4 -219.11 28.34 -39.51
N LYS A 5 -219.49 29.56 -39.10
CA LYS A 5 -218.52 30.67 -38.94
C LYS A 5 -217.58 30.48 -37.74
N GLY A 6 -218.01 29.74 -36.71
CA GLY A 6 -217.14 29.38 -35.58
C GLY A 6 -216.01 28.44 -36.00
N ALA A 7 -216.35 27.38 -36.75
CA ALA A 7 -215.39 26.37 -37.19
C ALA A 7 -214.21 26.96 -38.01
N GLY A 8 -214.47 27.94 -38.87
CA GLY A 8 -213.41 28.59 -39.67
C GLY A 8 -212.37 29.34 -38.84
N HIS A 9 -212.81 30.08 -37.82
CA HIS A 9 -211.90 30.82 -36.92
C HIS A 9 -211.14 29.88 -35.97
N ILE A 10 -211.78 28.79 -35.52
CA ILE A 10 -211.11 27.73 -34.76
C ILE A 10 -210.04 27.05 -35.62
N GLY A 11 -210.34 26.78 -36.90
CA GLY A 11 -209.38 26.20 -37.85
C GLY A 11 -208.12 27.04 -38.05
N SER A 12 -208.27 28.34 -38.31
CA SER A 12 -207.13 29.25 -38.51
C SER A 12 -206.35 29.53 -37.22
N ALA A 13 -207.02 29.57 -36.07
CA ALA A 13 -206.35 29.61 -34.76
C ALA A 13 -205.53 28.34 -34.53
N ASN A 14 -206.09 27.16 -34.78
CA ASN A 14 -205.42 25.88 -34.59
C ASN A 14 -204.21 25.70 -35.54
N SER A 15 -204.30 26.13 -36.81
CA SER A 15 -203.15 26.12 -37.71
C SER A 15 -202.06 27.12 -37.30
N SER A 16 -202.44 28.27 -36.73
CA SER A 16 -201.49 29.28 -36.22
C SER A 16 -200.79 28.82 -34.94
N ILE A 17 -201.50 28.11 -34.06
CA ILE A 17 -200.93 27.46 -32.88
C ILE A 17 -199.99 26.32 -33.31
N ALA A 18 -200.36 25.52 -34.30
CA ALA A 18 -199.52 24.46 -34.84
C ALA A 18 -198.24 24.98 -35.52
N SER A 19 -198.32 26.06 -36.31
CA SER A 19 -197.14 26.66 -36.96
C SER A 19 -196.23 27.38 -35.95
N LEU A 20 -196.80 28.06 -34.95
CA LEU A 20 -196.05 28.62 -33.83
C LEU A 20 -195.35 27.52 -33.02
N SER A 21 -196.08 26.48 -32.61
CA SER A 21 -195.53 25.32 -31.89
C SER A 21 -194.43 24.62 -32.69
N THR A 22 -194.58 24.49 -34.01
CA THR A 22 -193.54 23.92 -34.89
C THR A 22 -192.31 24.82 -34.92
N SER A 23 -192.48 26.13 -35.08
CA SER A 23 -191.38 27.11 -35.13
C SER A 23 -190.66 27.24 -33.78
N THR A 24 -191.38 27.15 -32.67
CA THR A 24 -190.81 27.09 -31.32
C THR A 24 -190.04 25.79 -31.10
N SER A 25 -190.58 24.65 -31.55
CA SER A 25 -189.91 23.35 -31.45
C SER A 25 -188.63 23.29 -32.30
N THR A 26 -188.67 23.75 -33.56
CA THR A 26 -187.47 23.81 -34.40
C THR A 26 -186.46 24.83 -33.88
N GLY A 27 -186.91 26.00 -33.39
CA GLY A 27 -186.05 26.99 -32.74
C GLY A 27 -185.35 26.44 -31.49
N ILE A 28 -186.06 25.73 -30.61
CA ILE A 28 -185.48 25.06 -29.43
C ILE A 28 -184.51 23.95 -29.85
N SER A 29 -184.84 23.18 -30.88
CA SER A 29 -183.95 22.13 -31.42
C SER A 29 -182.67 22.70 -32.04
N SER A 30 -182.77 23.81 -32.79
CA SER A 30 -181.62 24.55 -33.32
C SER A 30 -180.77 25.19 -32.22
N LEU A 31 -181.39 25.71 -31.16
CA LEU A 31 -180.67 26.24 -29.99
C LEU A 31 -179.98 25.12 -29.20
N SER A 32 -180.64 23.97 -29.04
CA SER A 32 -180.09 22.78 -28.38
C SER A 32 -178.87 22.22 -29.12
N THR A 33 -178.95 22.09 -30.46
CA THR A 33 -177.82 21.67 -31.29
C THR A 33 -176.70 22.73 -31.35
N GLY A 34 -177.04 24.02 -31.37
CA GLY A 34 -176.07 25.12 -31.23
C GLY A 34 -175.34 25.13 -29.88
N LEU A 35 -176.06 24.85 -28.79
CA LEU A 35 -175.47 24.76 -27.45
C LEU A 35 -174.63 23.49 -27.30
N SER A 36 -175.11 22.34 -27.79
CA SER A 36 -174.38 21.07 -27.77
C SER A 36 -173.08 21.11 -28.59
N THR A 37 -173.09 21.78 -29.75
CA THR A 37 -171.86 22.01 -30.53
C THR A 37 -170.93 23.03 -29.86
N THR A 38 -171.47 24.07 -29.20
CA THR A 38 -170.67 25.00 -28.38
C THR A 38 -169.98 24.28 -27.22
N ASP A 39 -170.68 23.42 -26.50
CA ASP A 39 -170.17 22.63 -25.37
C ASP A 39 -169.14 21.57 -25.82
N SER A 40 -169.38 20.92 -26.97
CA SER A 40 -168.42 20.01 -27.61
C SER A 40 -167.14 20.74 -28.03
N ASN A 41 -167.26 21.96 -28.57
CA ASN A 41 -166.11 22.81 -28.94
C ASN A 41 -165.35 23.28 -27.70
N LEU A 42 -166.04 23.68 -26.64
CA LEU A 42 -165.43 24.09 -25.37
C LEU A 42 -164.70 22.93 -24.68
N THR A 43 -165.31 21.74 -24.67
CA THR A 43 -164.71 20.50 -24.16
C THR A 43 -163.45 20.12 -24.96
N SER A 44 -163.52 20.23 -26.30
CA SER A 44 -162.38 19.98 -27.19
C SER A 44 -161.25 20.99 -26.98
N LEU A 45 -161.58 22.28 -26.85
CA LEU A 45 -160.63 23.35 -26.58
C LEU A 45 -159.97 23.19 -25.19
N SER A 46 -160.75 22.86 -24.17
CA SER A 46 -160.25 22.59 -22.81
C SER A 46 -159.29 21.39 -22.79
N THR A 47 -159.67 20.30 -23.46
CA THR A 47 -158.83 19.09 -23.61
C THR A 47 -157.53 19.41 -24.37
N SER A 48 -157.61 20.15 -25.48
CA SER A 48 -156.45 20.57 -26.27
C SER A 48 -155.51 21.50 -25.49
N THR A 49 -156.07 22.47 -24.75
CA THR A 49 -155.30 23.38 -23.88
C THR A 49 -154.62 22.64 -22.73
N SER A 50 -155.32 21.69 -22.09
CA SER A 50 -154.79 20.89 -20.99
C SER A 50 -153.68 19.94 -21.45
N THR A 51 -153.88 19.24 -22.58
CA THR A 51 -152.85 18.35 -23.16
C THR A 51 -151.65 19.13 -23.70
N GLY A 52 -151.86 20.29 -24.32
CA GLY A 52 -150.81 21.22 -24.72
C GLY A 52 -149.99 21.74 -23.53
N LEU A 53 -150.65 22.19 -22.46
CA LEU A 53 -149.99 22.66 -21.24
C LEU A 53 -149.23 21.54 -20.52
N SER A 54 -149.79 20.33 -20.45
CA SER A 54 -149.12 19.15 -19.89
C SER A 54 -147.87 18.76 -20.70
N SER A 55 -147.95 18.83 -22.04
CA SER A 55 -146.83 18.60 -22.94
C SER A 55 -145.74 19.67 -22.77
N ALA A 56 -146.12 20.94 -22.63
CA ALA A 56 -145.20 22.04 -22.34
C ALA A 56 -144.52 21.86 -20.96
N ASN A 57 -145.28 21.52 -19.92
CA ASN A 57 -144.74 21.26 -18.58
C ASN A 57 -143.76 20.07 -18.57
N SER A 58 -144.09 18.99 -19.30
CA SER A 58 -143.20 17.83 -19.47
C SER A 58 -141.91 18.20 -20.21
N SER A 59 -142.01 19.07 -21.22
CA SER A 59 -140.86 19.60 -21.95
C SER A 59 -139.98 20.49 -21.06
N ILE A 60 -140.58 21.39 -20.28
CA ILE A 60 -139.88 22.25 -19.31
C ILE A 60 -139.17 21.41 -18.24
N THR A 61 -139.82 20.36 -17.73
CA THR A 61 -139.24 19.42 -16.76
C THR A 61 -138.03 18.67 -17.34
N SER A 62 -138.15 18.23 -18.60
CA SER A 62 -137.06 17.55 -19.32
C SER A 62 -135.88 18.49 -19.58
N LEU A 63 -136.15 19.73 -20.01
CA LEU A 63 -135.14 20.79 -20.19
C LEU A 63 -134.44 21.15 -18.87
N SER A 64 -135.19 21.25 -17.76
CA SER A 64 -134.63 21.48 -16.42
C SER A 64 -133.68 20.35 -15.99
N SER A 65 -134.08 19.10 -16.22
CA SER A 65 -133.25 17.91 -15.93
C SER A 65 -131.98 17.86 -16.80
N GLY A 66 -132.10 18.19 -18.09
CA GLY A 66 -130.97 18.30 -19.01
C GLY A 66 -130.01 19.45 -18.65
N LEU A 67 -130.54 20.60 -18.25
CA LEU A 67 -129.75 21.75 -17.79
C LEU A 67 -129.04 21.46 -16.46
N SER A 68 -129.70 20.79 -15.51
CA SER A 68 -129.10 20.33 -14.26
C SER A 68 -127.95 19.35 -14.50
N THR A 69 -128.15 18.40 -15.41
CA THR A 69 -127.10 17.45 -15.85
C THR A 69 -125.93 18.20 -16.50
N THR A 70 -126.22 19.18 -17.37
CA THR A 70 -125.21 20.03 -18.02
C THR A 70 -124.41 20.83 -17.00
N ASN A 71 -125.07 21.43 -16.00
CA ASN A 71 -124.42 22.17 -14.92
C ASN A 71 -123.53 21.26 -14.04
N SER A 72 -123.97 20.04 -13.76
CA SER A 72 -123.18 19.02 -13.04
C SER A 72 -121.94 18.59 -13.82
N ASN A 73 -122.06 18.44 -15.14
CA ASN A 73 -120.93 18.15 -16.03
C ASN A 73 -119.94 19.33 -16.11
N VAL A 74 -120.43 20.57 -16.19
CA VAL A 74 -119.59 21.78 -16.17
C VAL A 74 -118.85 21.93 -14.82
N ALA A 75 -119.52 21.68 -13.70
CA ALA A 75 -118.88 21.68 -12.38
C ALA A 75 -117.78 20.61 -12.27
N SER A 76 -118.06 19.40 -12.77
CA SER A 76 -117.09 18.29 -12.78
C SER A 76 -115.89 18.56 -13.70
N LEU A 77 -116.11 19.21 -14.85
CA LEU A 77 -115.05 19.63 -15.75
C LEU A 77 -114.19 20.74 -15.12
N SER A 78 -114.80 21.66 -14.36
CA SER A 78 -114.10 22.71 -13.63
C SER A 78 -113.18 22.15 -12.53
N THR A 79 -113.65 21.18 -11.73
CA THR A 79 -112.82 20.53 -10.71
C THR A 79 -111.72 19.66 -11.33
N GLY A 80 -111.99 18.96 -12.44
CA GLY A 80 -110.99 18.23 -13.22
C GLY A 80 -109.91 19.14 -13.81
N LEU A 81 -110.29 20.29 -14.37
CA LEU A 81 -109.35 21.29 -14.90
C LEU A 81 -108.51 21.92 -13.79
N SER A 82 -109.11 22.25 -12.64
CA SER A 82 -108.40 22.76 -11.46
C SER A 82 -107.38 21.75 -10.92
N SER A 83 -107.76 20.47 -10.87
CA SER A 83 -106.86 19.36 -10.47
C SER A 83 -105.70 19.17 -11.46
N THR A 84 -105.98 19.30 -12.77
CA THR A 84 -104.98 19.26 -13.84
C THR A 84 -104.01 20.42 -13.75
N ASN A 85 -104.50 21.64 -13.54
CA ASN A 85 -103.69 22.84 -13.36
C ASN A 85 -102.80 22.75 -12.11
N SER A 86 -103.34 22.25 -11.00
CA SER A 86 -102.60 22.04 -9.75
C SER A 86 -101.47 21.02 -9.95
N SER A 87 -101.77 19.91 -10.64
CA SER A 87 -100.77 18.89 -10.99
C SER A 87 -99.66 19.42 -11.91
N LEU A 88 -100.03 20.23 -12.91
CA LEU A 88 -99.07 20.89 -13.82
C LEU A 88 -98.19 21.91 -13.08
N THR A 89 -98.75 22.66 -12.14
CA THR A 89 -98.00 23.58 -11.28
C THR A 89 -97.01 22.81 -10.41
N SER A 90 -97.45 21.75 -9.73
CA SER A 90 -96.58 20.88 -8.91
C SER A 90 -95.47 20.22 -9.73
N LEU A 91 -95.76 19.77 -10.96
CA LEU A 91 -94.76 19.23 -11.88
C LEU A 91 -93.74 20.29 -12.32
N SER A 92 -94.19 21.52 -12.62
CA SER A 92 -93.32 22.65 -12.98
C SER A 92 -92.38 23.05 -11.82
N THR A 93 -92.90 23.15 -10.60
CA THR A 93 -92.09 23.40 -9.39
C THR A 93 -91.12 22.26 -9.11
N SER A 94 -91.53 21.00 -9.31
CA SER A 94 -90.65 19.84 -9.12
C SER A 94 -89.53 19.79 -10.16
N ALA A 95 -89.85 20.03 -11.44
CA ALA A 95 -88.89 20.05 -12.53
C ALA A 95 -87.87 21.19 -12.38
N SER A 96 -88.33 22.41 -12.09
CA SER A 96 -87.44 23.55 -11.85
C SER A 96 -86.53 23.36 -10.62
N SER A 97 -87.06 22.77 -9.53
CA SER A 97 -86.26 22.42 -8.34
C SER A 97 -85.22 21.33 -8.66
N GLY A 98 -85.59 20.30 -9.42
CA GLY A 98 -84.69 19.25 -9.87
C GLY A 98 -83.57 19.78 -10.78
N ILE A 99 -83.92 20.62 -11.75
CA ILE A 99 -82.96 21.30 -12.65
C ILE A 99 -82.01 22.20 -11.86
N SER A 100 -82.53 23.00 -10.91
CA SER A 100 -81.71 23.86 -10.04
C SER A 100 -80.74 23.05 -9.17
N THR A 101 -81.18 21.90 -8.65
CA THR A 101 -80.33 20.97 -7.89
C THR A 101 -79.24 20.37 -8.77
N ALA A 102 -79.58 19.94 -10.00
CA ALA A 102 -78.62 19.42 -10.96
C ALA A 102 -77.59 20.48 -11.39
N GLN A 103 -78.03 21.72 -11.68
CA GLN A 103 -77.18 22.88 -11.97
C GLN A 103 -76.18 23.14 -10.83
N SER A 104 -76.64 23.05 -9.58
CA SER A 104 -75.81 23.22 -8.38
C SER A 104 -74.77 22.11 -8.23
N GLY A 105 -75.15 20.86 -8.53
CA GLY A 105 -74.23 19.72 -8.58
C GLY A 105 -73.17 19.86 -9.67
N VAL A 106 -73.55 20.30 -10.87
CA VAL A 106 -72.62 20.57 -11.98
C VAL A 106 -71.64 21.71 -11.63
N ASN A 107 -72.11 22.80 -11.01
CA ASN A 107 -71.24 23.86 -10.53
C ASN A 107 -70.25 23.36 -9.46
N SER A 108 -70.72 22.55 -8.50
CA SER A 108 -69.87 21.96 -7.46
C SER A 108 -68.80 21.04 -8.05
N LEU A 109 -69.17 20.21 -9.03
CA LEU A 109 -68.24 19.33 -9.75
C LEU A 109 -67.24 20.13 -10.60
N SER A 110 -67.67 21.20 -11.25
CA SER A 110 -66.81 22.13 -12.00
C SER A 110 -65.76 22.79 -11.10
N THR A 111 -66.17 23.31 -9.93
CA THR A 111 -65.23 23.89 -8.95
C THR A 111 -64.28 22.84 -8.35
N GLY A 112 -64.76 21.63 -8.05
CA GLY A 112 -63.93 20.53 -7.56
C GLY A 112 -62.89 20.07 -8.60
N LEU A 113 -63.30 19.97 -9.87
CA LEU A 113 -62.40 19.64 -10.98
C LEU A 113 -61.38 20.75 -11.24
N SER A 114 -61.79 22.02 -11.18
CA SER A 114 -60.89 23.17 -11.29
C SER A 114 -59.83 23.17 -10.18
N THR A 115 -60.25 22.94 -8.92
CA THR A 115 -59.35 22.79 -7.78
C THR A 115 -58.37 21.63 -7.99
N THR A 116 -58.87 20.47 -8.41
CA THR A 116 -58.04 19.28 -8.70
C THR A 116 -57.00 19.57 -9.78
N ASN A 117 -57.41 20.22 -10.88
CA ASN A 117 -56.51 20.62 -11.97
C ASN A 117 -55.43 21.59 -11.50
N SER A 118 -55.79 22.58 -10.67
CA SER A 118 -54.84 23.50 -10.04
C SER A 118 -53.84 22.78 -9.13
N THR A 119 -54.29 21.84 -8.30
CA THR A 119 -53.40 21.03 -7.45
C THR A 119 -52.43 20.18 -8.28
N VAL A 120 -52.90 19.53 -9.35
CA VAL A 120 -52.06 18.75 -10.27
C VAL A 120 -51.03 19.64 -10.97
N ALA A 121 -51.43 20.84 -11.42
CA ALA A 121 -50.51 21.82 -12.00
C ALA A 121 -49.43 22.25 -11.00
N SER A 122 -49.80 22.64 -9.77
CA SER A 122 -48.84 23.04 -8.72
C SER A 122 -47.89 21.92 -8.31
N LEU A 123 -48.37 20.68 -8.25
CA LEU A 123 -47.55 19.50 -7.97
C LEU A 123 -46.58 19.21 -9.13
N SER A 124 -47.03 19.33 -10.36
CA SER A 124 -46.18 19.20 -11.57
C SER A 124 -45.07 20.25 -11.59
N THR A 125 -45.40 21.52 -11.32
CA THR A 125 -44.40 22.59 -11.21
C THR A 125 -43.39 22.32 -10.09
N SER A 126 -43.87 21.97 -8.88
CA SER A 126 -42.98 21.68 -7.74
C SER A 126 -42.07 20.47 -7.98
N THR A 127 -42.59 19.44 -8.66
CA THR A 127 -41.82 18.25 -9.02
C THR A 127 -40.75 18.59 -10.07
N SER A 128 -41.12 19.36 -11.09
CA SER A 128 -40.18 19.83 -12.13
C SER A 128 -39.07 20.72 -11.57
N THR A 129 -39.39 21.68 -10.70
CA THR A 129 -38.38 22.53 -10.04
C THR A 129 -37.51 21.76 -9.06
N GLY A 130 -38.07 20.78 -8.34
CA GLY A 130 -37.33 19.87 -7.46
C GLY A 130 -36.33 19.00 -8.25
N ILE A 131 -36.75 18.38 -9.34
CA ILE A 131 -35.89 17.59 -10.24
C ILE A 131 -34.80 18.47 -10.86
N SER A 132 -35.14 19.69 -11.31
CA SER A 132 -34.18 20.65 -11.85
C SER A 132 -33.11 21.05 -10.82
N SER A 133 -33.53 21.33 -9.57
CA SER A 133 -32.62 21.67 -8.47
C SER A 133 -31.73 20.48 -8.06
N LEU A 134 -32.25 19.26 -8.12
CA LEU A 134 -31.47 18.04 -7.87
C LEU A 134 -30.45 17.80 -9.00
N SER A 135 -30.84 18.06 -10.25
CA SER A 135 -29.96 17.93 -11.43
C SER A 135 -28.80 18.93 -11.41
N THR A 136 -29.04 20.19 -11.04
CA THR A 136 -27.98 21.20 -10.87
C THR A 136 -27.10 20.90 -9.66
N GLY A 137 -27.67 20.44 -8.54
CA GLY A 137 -26.91 19.99 -7.36
C GLY A 137 -26.00 18.79 -7.67
N LEU A 138 -26.48 17.81 -8.42
CA LEU A 138 -25.69 16.66 -8.87
C LEU A 138 -24.57 17.10 -9.84
N SER A 139 -24.89 17.91 -10.85
CA SER A 139 -23.90 18.45 -11.81
C SER A 139 -22.80 19.26 -11.12
N THR A 140 -23.14 19.99 -10.05
CA THR A 140 -22.18 20.72 -9.21
C THR A 140 -21.30 19.75 -8.41
N THR A 141 -21.88 18.65 -7.91
CA THR A 141 -21.16 17.60 -7.18
C THR A 141 -20.16 16.88 -8.09
N ASP A 142 -20.56 16.49 -9.30
CA ASP A 142 -19.67 15.89 -10.31
C ASP A 142 -18.54 16.84 -10.71
N SER A 143 -18.83 18.13 -10.90
CA SER A 143 -17.83 19.16 -11.22
C SER A 143 -16.78 19.32 -10.11
N ASN A 144 -17.22 19.30 -8.85
CA ASN A 144 -16.33 19.33 -7.69
C ASN A 144 -15.50 18.05 -7.57
N LEU A 145 -16.09 16.88 -7.83
CA LEU A 145 -15.39 15.59 -7.79
C LEU A 145 -14.34 15.47 -8.90
N ALA A 146 -14.66 15.91 -10.12
CA ALA A 146 -13.72 15.98 -11.24
C ALA A 146 -12.55 16.94 -10.95
N SER A 147 -12.85 18.10 -10.34
CA SER A 147 -11.84 19.07 -9.92
C SER A 147 -10.92 18.49 -8.83
N LEU A 148 -11.48 17.86 -7.79
CA LEU A 148 -10.73 17.20 -6.72
C LEU A 148 -9.86 16.04 -7.25
N SER A 149 -10.39 15.23 -8.16
CA SER A 149 -9.64 14.16 -8.84
C SER A 149 -8.45 14.71 -9.62
N THR A 150 -8.66 15.79 -10.39
CA THR A 150 -7.61 16.48 -11.15
C THR A 150 -6.54 17.07 -10.23
N SER A 151 -6.94 17.77 -9.16
CA SER A 151 -6.02 18.32 -8.15
C SER A 151 -5.22 17.25 -7.41
N THR A 152 -5.85 16.11 -7.09
CA THR A 152 -5.18 14.98 -6.42
C THR A 152 -4.16 14.32 -7.36
N SER A 153 -4.53 14.09 -8.62
CA SER A 153 -3.66 13.52 -9.65
C SER A 153 -2.43 14.40 -9.94
N THR A 154 -2.66 15.70 -10.14
CA THR A 154 -1.57 16.68 -10.37
C THR A 154 -0.67 16.87 -9.14
N GLY A 155 -1.24 16.89 -7.93
CA GLY A 155 -0.48 16.93 -6.68
C GLY A 155 0.39 15.68 -6.47
N LEU A 156 -0.17 14.49 -6.70
CA LEU A 156 0.57 13.22 -6.59
C LEU A 156 1.67 13.09 -7.65
N SER A 157 1.40 13.53 -8.89
CA SER A 157 2.40 13.58 -9.97
C SER A 157 3.55 14.54 -9.64
N SER A 158 3.23 15.72 -9.08
CA SER A 158 4.23 16.69 -8.62
C SER A 158 5.08 16.13 -7.48
N THR A 159 4.45 15.47 -6.50
CA THR A 159 5.15 14.80 -5.38
C THR A 159 6.07 13.68 -5.88
N THR A 160 5.59 12.86 -6.82
CA THR A 160 6.37 11.78 -7.44
C THR A 160 7.58 12.33 -8.18
N SER A 161 7.40 13.43 -8.92
CA SER A 161 8.47 14.14 -9.63
C SER A 161 9.51 14.71 -8.66
N SER A 162 9.08 15.33 -7.55
CA SER A 162 9.97 15.83 -6.50
C SER A 162 10.78 14.71 -5.84
N ILE A 163 10.16 13.55 -5.56
CA ILE A 163 10.85 12.37 -5.02
C ILE A 163 11.87 11.82 -6.01
N ALA A 164 11.53 11.74 -7.31
CA ALA A 164 12.46 11.30 -8.35
C ALA A 164 13.65 12.26 -8.49
N SER A 165 13.41 13.58 -8.48
CA SER A 165 14.47 14.59 -8.49
C SER A 165 15.37 14.50 -7.26
N LEU A 166 14.80 14.38 -6.04
CA LEU A 166 15.56 14.24 -4.80
C LEU A 166 16.40 12.96 -4.78
N SER A 167 15.83 11.83 -5.22
CA SER A 167 16.54 10.54 -5.33
C SER A 167 17.71 10.63 -6.31
N THR A 168 17.50 11.31 -7.45
CA THR A 168 18.56 11.58 -8.45
C THR A 168 19.65 12.46 -7.85
N SER A 169 19.31 13.58 -7.22
CA SER A 169 20.27 14.50 -6.59
C SER A 169 21.06 13.83 -5.46
N THR A 170 20.41 13.01 -4.64
CA THR A 170 21.09 12.25 -3.57
C THR A 170 22.08 11.25 -4.16
N SER A 171 21.69 10.55 -5.23
CA SER A 171 22.53 9.56 -5.91
C SER A 171 23.75 10.21 -6.59
N THR A 172 23.58 11.35 -7.25
CA THR A 172 24.71 12.08 -7.87
C THR A 172 25.62 12.72 -6.83
N SER A 173 25.09 13.25 -5.72
CA SER A 173 25.89 13.75 -4.60
C SER A 173 26.71 12.64 -3.94
N PHE A 174 26.13 11.46 -3.71
CA PHE A 174 26.84 10.31 -3.14
C PHE A 174 27.93 9.79 -4.07
N SER A 175 27.65 9.69 -5.38
CA SER A 175 28.65 9.31 -6.40
C SER A 175 29.81 10.31 -6.47
N SER A 176 29.52 11.62 -6.37
CA SER A 176 30.53 12.68 -6.33
C SER A 176 31.40 12.60 -5.06
N ALA A 177 30.78 12.31 -3.91
CA ALA A 177 31.50 12.12 -2.65
C ALA A 177 32.41 10.88 -2.70
N LEU A 178 31.92 9.75 -3.22
CA LEU A 178 32.73 8.53 -3.40
C LEU A 178 33.90 8.76 -4.37
N SER A 179 33.67 9.51 -5.47
CA SER A 179 34.73 9.90 -6.40
C SER A 179 35.80 10.78 -5.74
N SER A 180 35.37 11.73 -4.90
CA SER A 180 36.27 12.61 -4.13
C SER A 180 37.10 11.82 -3.10
N ILE A 181 36.49 10.84 -2.43
CA ILE A 181 37.18 9.91 -1.52
C ILE A 181 38.20 9.05 -2.29
N GLY A 182 37.86 8.58 -3.50
CA GLY A 182 38.77 7.88 -4.39
C GLY A 182 39.99 8.73 -4.76
N SER A 183 39.78 9.99 -5.16
CA SER A 183 40.85 10.94 -5.47
C SER A 183 41.72 11.29 -4.24
N LEU A 184 41.12 11.38 -3.06
CA LEU A 184 41.86 11.57 -1.81
C LEU A 184 42.72 10.33 -1.47
N SER A 185 42.19 9.13 -1.71
CA SER A 185 42.91 7.86 -1.50
C SER A 185 44.12 7.72 -2.43
N THR A 186 43.99 8.08 -3.71
CA THR A 186 45.13 8.07 -4.66
C THR A 186 46.14 9.18 -4.34
N GLY A 187 45.69 10.36 -3.93
CA GLY A 187 46.55 11.45 -3.44
C GLY A 187 47.35 11.08 -2.19
N LEU A 188 46.70 10.43 -1.21
CA LEU A 188 47.35 9.93 0.01
C LEU A 188 48.33 8.79 -0.31
N SER A 189 47.96 7.87 -1.20
CA SER A 189 48.84 6.79 -1.67
C SER A 189 50.10 7.34 -2.35
N THR A 190 49.93 8.37 -3.20
CA THR A 190 51.05 9.08 -3.86
C THR A 190 51.94 9.77 -2.83
N THR A 191 51.34 10.42 -1.83
CA THR A 191 52.06 11.06 -0.73
C THR A 191 52.88 10.04 0.08
N ASN A 192 52.30 8.89 0.40
CA ASN A 192 52.99 7.79 1.09
C ASN A 192 54.17 7.24 0.26
N SER A 193 53.99 7.03 -1.04
CA SER A 193 55.07 6.60 -1.94
C SER A 193 56.19 7.64 -2.04
N ASN A 194 55.87 8.93 -2.05
CA ASN A 194 56.85 10.01 -2.04
C ASN A 194 57.63 10.05 -0.72
N VAL A 195 56.96 9.89 0.43
CA VAL A 195 57.60 9.80 1.75
C VAL A 195 58.51 8.57 1.86
N ALA A 196 58.07 7.41 1.38
CA ALA A 196 58.89 6.19 1.36
C ALA A 196 60.12 6.35 0.44
N SER A 197 59.96 6.97 -0.72
CA SER A 197 61.05 7.24 -1.68
C SER A 197 62.06 8.24 -1.11
N LEU A 198 61.59 9.30 -0.45
CA LEU A 198 62.43 10.29 0.24
C LEU A 198 63.19 9.63 1.39
N SER A 199 62.50 8.87 2.26
CA SER A 199 63.11 8.13 3.37
C SER A 199 64.22 7.17 2.88
N THR A 200 63.96 6.42 1.81
CA THR A 200 64.95 5.53 1.17
C THR A 200 66.14 6.31 0.62
N SER A 201 65.90 7.43 -0.05
CA SER A 201 66.95 8.30 -0.61
C SER A 201 67.82 8.94 0.48
N THR A 202 67.20 9.44 1.56
CA THR A 202 67.90 9.98 2.73
C THR A 202 68.72 8.91 3.43
N SER A 203 68.16 7.70 3.64
CA SER A 203 68.89 6.58 4.23
C SER A 203 70.11 6.18 3.39
N THR A 204 69.95 6.08 2.08
CA THR A 204 71.04 5.78 1.13
C THR A 204 72.11 6.88 1.13
N ALA A 205 71.73 8.15 1.15
CA ALA A 205 72.66 9.28 1.22
C ALA A 205 73.45 9.29 2.54
N VAL A 206 72.79 9.04 3.67
CA VAL A 206 73.44 8.92 4.99
C VAL A 206 74.39 7.73 5.04
N GLY A 207 74.01 6.57 4.48
CA GLY A 207 74.90 5.40 4.36
C GLY A 207 76.11 5.62 3.45
N SER A 208 75.92 6.35 2.34
CA SER A 208 77.01 6.75 1.45
C SER A 208 77.97 7.73 2.14
N LEU A 209 77.44 8.68 2.91
CA LEU A 209 78.22 9.64 3.68
C LEU A 209 78.99 8.96 4.83
N SER A 210 78.37 8.03 5.56
CA SER A 210 79.05 7.29 6.64
C SER A 210 80.15 6.37 6.10
N THR A 211 79.94 5.74 4.95
CA THR A 211 80.97 4.96 4.24
C THR A 211 82.13 5.86 3.78
N SER A 212 81.82 7.02 3.21
CA SER A 212 82.82 8.00 2.76
C SER A 212 83.64 8.56 3.93
N LEU A 213 82.99 8.89 5.05
CA LEU A 213 83.63 9.34 6.28
C LEU A 213 84.50 8.24 6.90
N SER A 214 84.04 6.99 6.88
CA SER A 214 84.83 5.83 7.35
C SER A 214 86.08 5.63 6.50
N THR A 215 85.96 5.77 5.17
CA THR A 215 87.09 5.72 4.24
C THR A 215 88.09 6.86 4.49
N THR A 216 87.60 8.09 4.70
CA THR A 216 88.44 9.24 5.08
C THR A 216 89.17 8.99 6.40
N ASN A 217 88.49 8.45 7.41
CA ASN A 217 89.09 8.12 8.70
C ASN A 217 90.19 7.05 8.57
N SER A 218 89.95 5.99 7.80
CA SER A 218 90.96 4.96 7.50
C SER A 218 92.15 5.51 6.72
N ASN A 219 91.93 6.45 5.79
CA ASN A 219 93.00 7.12 5.06
C ASN A 219 93.84 8.02 5.98
N VAL A 220 93.20 8.77 6.89
CA VAL A 220 93.88 9.59 7.91
C VAL A 220 94.69 8.72 8.89
N ALA A 221 94.13 7.61 9.36
CA ALA A 221 94.83 6.65 10.22
C ALA A 221 96.03 6.01 9.50
N SER A 222 95.87 5.65 8.22
CA SER A 222 96.95 5.10 7.39
C SER A 222 98.06 6.13 7.17
N LEU A 223 97.71 7.37 6.80
CA LEU A 223 98.67 8.47 6.63
C LEU A 223 99.38 8.84 7.93
N SER A 224 98.68 8.82 9.07
CA SER A 224 99.28 9.03 10.39
C SER A 224 100.28 7.92 10.73
N THR A 225 99.92 6.66 10.48
CA THR A 225 100.80 5.50 10.67
C THR A 225 102.02 5.56 9.75
N SER A 226 101.85 5.90 8.47
CA SER A 226 102.96 6.10 7.52
C SER A 226 103.86 7.26 7.92
N THR A 227 103.29 8.40 8.35
CA THR A 227 104.07 9.55 8.81
C THR A 227 104.87 9.21 10.06
N SER A 228 104.27 8.54 11.03
CA SER A 228 104.95 8.04 12.23
C SER A 228 106.08 7.06 11.88
N THR A 229 105.82 6.13 10.97
CA THR A 229 106.82 5.13 10.52
C THR A 229 107.98 5.80 9.79
N ASN A 230 107.70 6.77 8.92
CA ASN A 230 108.72 7.53 8.20
C ASN A 230 109.54 8.42 9.15
N VAL A 231 108.91 9.12 10.10
CA VAL A 231 109.61 9.92 11.13
C VAL A 231 110.48 9.02 12.01
N ASN A 232 109.99 7.85 12.43
CA ASN A 232 110.78 6.89 13.19
C ASN A 232 111.97 6.34 12.36
N SER A 233 111.75 6.03 11.08
CA SER A 233 112.80 5.56 10.17
C SER A 233 113.85 6.63 9.85
N LEU A 234 113.43 7.90 9.77
CA LEU A 234 114.32 9.05 9.60
C LEU A 234 115.09 9.33 10.90
N SER A 235 114.48 9.12 12.06
CA SER A 235 115.12 9.20 13.38
C SER A 235 116.16 8.10 13.57
N THR A 236 115.87 6.83 13.22
CA THR A 236 116.86 5.75 13.28
C THR A 236 117.95 5.92 12.21
N GLY A 237 117.61 6.41 11.02
CA GLY A 237 118.58 6.77 9.97
C GLY A 237 119.51 7.91 10.39
N LEU A 238 118.99 8.96 11.03
CA LEU A 238 119.78 10.06 11.58
C LEU A 238 120.62 9.61 12.78
N SER A 239 120.09 8.75 13.66
CA SER A 239 120.85 8.14 14.76
C SER A 239 121.98 7.25 14.24
N THR A 240 121.74 6.48 13.17
CA THR A 240 122.76 5.68 12.47
C THR A 240 123.81 6.58 11.82
N THR A 241 123.40 7.70 11.22
CA THR A 241 124.29 8.70 10.63
C THR A 241 125.14 9.36 11.71
N ASN A 242 124.54 9.76 12.84
CA ASN A 242 125.24 10.34 13.99
C ASN A 242 126.23 9.34 14.62
N THR A 243 125.85 8.07 14.75
CA THR A 243 126.73 6.98 15.20
C THR A 243 127.86 6.73 14.20
N SER A 244 127.60 6.86 12.90
CA SER A 244 128.60 6.75 11.84
C SER A 244 129.56 7.94 11.82
N VAL A 245 129.08 9.16 12.08
CA VAL A 245 129.90 10.37 12.23
C VAL A 245 130.72 10.32 13.52
N ALA A 246 130.17 9.82 14.63
CA ALA A 246 130.92 9.58 15.86
C ALA A 246 131.99 8.48 15.67
N SER A 247 131.65 7.40 14.96
CA SER A 247 132.58 6.33 14.62
C SER A 247 133.65 6.78 13.63
N LEU A 248 133.32 7.65 12.67
CA LEU A 248 134.26 8.27 11.74
C LEU A 248 135.13 9.31 12.45
N SER A 249 134.59 10.09 13.38
CA SER A 249 135.36 11.00 14.24
C SER A 249 136.36 10.20 15.08
N THR A 250 135.90 9.13 15.74
CA THR A 250 136.77 8.17 16.45
C THR A 250 137.77 7.50 15.51
N SER A 251 137.40 7.23 14.25
CA SER A 251 138.28 6.66 13.23
C SER A 251 139.28 7.68 12.66
N VAL A 252 138.95 8.97 12.65
CA VAL A 252 139.86 10.07 12.28
C VAL A 252 140.80 10.39 13.44
N THR A 253 140.32 10.34 14.68
CA THR A 253 141.17 10.35 15.89
C THR A 253 142.09 9.14 15.87
N ASN A 254 141.58 7.93 15.59
CA ASN A 254 142.38 6.71 15.47
C ASN A 254 143.29 6.71 14.25
N LEU A 255 142.95 7.38 13.14
CA LEU A 255 143.86 7.57 12.01
C LEU A 255 144.86 8.69 12.28
N ASN A 256 144.58 9.63 13.17
CA ASN A 256 145.54 10.63 13.62
C ASN A 256 146.54 9.97 14.59
N THR A 257 146.06 9.22 15.60
CA THR A 257 146.93 8.44 16.48
C THR A 257 147.60 7.28 15.75
N GLN A 258 146.99 6.66 14.73
CA GLN A 258 147.66 5.70 13.85
C GLN A 258 148.55 6.35 12.81
N LEU A 259 148.38 7.61 12.39
CA LEU A 259 149.37 8.31 11.56
C LEU A 259 150.55 8.78 12.42
N THR A 260 150.33 9.16 13.68
CA THR A 260 151.40 9.31 14.68
C THR A 260 152.09 7.97 14.94
N SER A 261 151.31 6.89 15.11
CA SER A 261 151.86 5.55 15.34
C SER A 261 152.48 4.95 14.09
N LEU A 262 152.11 5.36 12.88
CA LEU A 262 152.68 4.94 11.59
C LEU A 262 153.83 5.85 11.18
N SER A 263 153.90 7.09 11.68
CA SER A 263 155.16 7.83 11.73
C SER A 263 156.19 7.06 12.59
N THR A 264 155.77 6.48 13.73
CA THR A 264 156.62 5.58 14.54
C THR A 264 156.58 4.10 14.14
N THR A 265 155.82 3.70 13.12
CA THR A 265 155.69 2.29 12.66
C THR A 265 156.05 2.08 11.19
N ILE A 266 156.22 3.12 10.38
CA ILE A 266 157.16 3.07 9.24
C ILE A 266 158.60 2.94 9.78
N VAL A 267 158.84 3.43 11.00
CA VAL A 267 160.08 3.22 11.77
C VAL A 267 160.23 1.79 12.34
N ASN A 268 159.16 0.96 12.41
CA ASN A 268 159.19 -0.36 13.07
C ASN A 268 158.58 -1.55 12.29
N SER A 269 157.68 -1.34 11.34
CA SER A 269 156.92 -2.38 10.63
C SER A 269 157.64 -2.89 9.39
N THR A 270 158.72 -3.63 9.64
CA THR A 270 159.33 -4.54 8.67
C THR A 270 158.78 -5.99 8.85
N ASN A 271 157.65 -6.21 9.58
CA ASN A 271 157.47 -7.43 10.42
C ASN A 271 156.03 -8.15 10.64
N ASN A 272 155.05 -8.30 9.69
CA ASN A 272 153.86 -9.28 9.64
C ASN A 272 152.56 -9.13 10.56
N VAL A 273 151.46 -9.97 10.60
CA VAL A 273 150.37 -10.51 9.66
C VAL A 273 149.45 -11.64 10.35
N ILE A 274 148.18 -12.10 10.07
CA ILE A 274 146.78 -11.65 9.63
C ILE A 274 145.68 -12.82 9.70
N ARG A 275 144.31 -12.61 9.58
CA ARG A 275 143.07 -13.54 9.35
C ARG A 275 141.85 -13.37 10.36
N ALA A 276 140.59 -13.94 10.40
CA ALA A 276 139.73 -15.04 9.78
C ALA A 276 138.14 -14.85 9.96
N LEU A 277 137.19 -15.77 9.55
CA LEU A 277 135.65 -15.63 9.63
C LEU A 277 134.73 -16.92 9.42
N PRO A 278 133.53 -17.14 10.08
CA PRO A 278 132.26 -17.79 9.49
C PRO A 278 130.83 -17.49 10.14
N ALA A 279 129.66 -18.11 9.71
CA ALA A 279 128.23 -17.88 10.19
C ALA A 279 127.08 -18.96 9.80
N SER A 280 125.73 -18.69 9.97
CA SER A 280 124.41 -19.38 9.49
C SER A 280 123.51 -20.22 10.52
N THR A 281 122.18 -20.61 10.46
CA THR A 281 120.84 -20.40 9.70
C THR A 281 119.55 -21.01 10.43
N GLY A 282 118.29 -21.15 9.87
CA GLY A 282 116.99 -21.58 10.56
C GLY A 282 115.75 -22.22 9.76
N ILE A 283 114.56 -22.48 10.38
CA ILE A 283 113.41 -23.42 9.97
C ILE A 283 111.94 -22.97 10.40
N ALA A 284 110.82 -23.47 9.77
CA ALA A 284 109.55 -23.97 10.43
C ALA A 284 108.29 -24.32 9.55
N ALA A 285 107.58 -25.43 9.90
CA ALA A 285 106.13 -25.70 9.73
C ALA A 285 105.70 -26.87 10.65
N ASP A 286 104.48 -26.88 11.24
CA ASP A 286 104.15 -27.71 12.42
C ASP A 286 103.02 -28.76 12.24
N MET A 287 103.23 -29.93 12.85
CA MET A 287 102.22 -30.94 13.21
C MET A 287 102.51 -31.37 14.66
N SER A 288 101.54 -31.16 15.56
CA SER A 288 101.78 -31.04 17.00
C SER A 288 102.00 -32.34 17.79
N ALA A 289 103.03 -33.12 17.43
CA ALA A 289 103.84 -33.96 18.33
C ALA A 289 105.12 -34.44 17.63
N PRO A 290 106.31 -34.42 18.27
CA PRO A 290 107.53 -34.95 17.65
C PRO A 290 107.42 -36.43 17.27
N ASN A 291 107.86 -36.76 16.05
CA ASN A 291 108.09 -38.12 15.52
C ASN A 291 106.83 -38.99 15.22
N ALA A 292 105.65 -38.39 15.01
CA ALA A 292 104.50 -39.11 14.44
C ALA A 292 104.62 -39.25 12.90
N ALA A 293 105.24 -40.34 12.42
CA ALA A 293 105.54 -40.56 10.99
C ALA A 293 104.33 -40.91 10.09
N ALA A 294 103.12 -41.02 10.66
CA ALA A 294 101.86 -41.14 9.93
C ALA A 294 100.69 -40.65 10.82
N PRO A 295 99.58 -40.14 10.25
CA PRO A 295 98.38 -39.81 11.03
C PRO A 295 97.76 -41.07 11.63
N SER A 296 97.80 -41.20 12.96
CA SER A 296 97.25 -42.35 13.68
C SER A 296 95.73 -42.23 13.85
N VAL A 297 94.98 -43.16 13.28
CA VAL A 297 93.54 -43.32 13.53
C VAL A 297 93.31 -44.50 14.48
N THR A 298 92.85 -44.21 15.70
CA THR A 298 92.27 -45.24 16.58
C THR A 298 90.76 -45.30 16.30
N ALA A 299 90.41 -46.11 15.31
CA ALA A 299 89.03 -46.34 14.86
C ALA A 299 88.86 -47.82 14.47
N GLY A 300 87.61 -48.29 14.46
CA GLY A 300 87.24 -49.60 13.93
C GLY A 300 87.41 -49.71 12.41
N SER A 301 87.16 -50.90 11.89
CA SER A 301 87.42 -51.23 10.48
C SER A 301 86.74 -50.26 9.51
N ASN A 302 87.55 -49.65 8.63
CA ASN A 302 87.10 -48.71 7.60
C ASN A 302 86.43 -47.42 8.13
N SER A 303 86.88 -46.92 9.29
CA SER A 303 86.42 -45.66 9.89
C SER A 303 87.52 -44.60 10.02
N VAL A 304 87.15 -43.33 10.06
CA VAL A 304 88.07 -42.18 10.19
C VAL A 304 87.68 -41.32 11.39
N ALA A 305 88.62 -41.11 12.32
CA ALA A 305 88.47 -40.15 13.42
C ALA A 305 89.24 -38.85 13.07
N LEU A 306 88.51 -37.74 12.89
CA LEU A 306 89.06 -36.45 12.47
C LEU A 306 89.19 -35.48 13.64
N GLY A 307 90.41 -34.98 13.87
CA GLY A 307 90.74 -34.05 14.96
C GLY A 307 91.10 -34.73 16.28
N ALA A 308 91.82 -34.02 17.14
CA ALA A 308 92.31 -34.55 18.42
C ALA A 308 91.15 -35.02 19.33
N ASN A 309 91.36 -36.13 20.04
CA ASN A 309 90.39 -36.75 20.95
C ASN A 309 89.05 -37.19 20.30
N SER A 310 88.99 -37.28 18.97
CA SER A 310 87.86 -37.89 18.26
C SER A 310 87.91 -39.41 18.35
N THR A 311 86.75 -40.06 18.37
CA THR A 311 86.59 -41.52 18.32
C THR A 311 85.30 -41.88 17.58
N ASP A 312 85.30 -43.01 16.89
CA ASP A 312 84.14 -43.57 16.20
C ASP A 312 83.16 -44.32 17.13
N GLY A 313 83.54 -44.50 18.41
CA GLY A 313 82.78 -45.31 19.35
C GLY A 313 82.77 -46.81 19.03
N GLY A 314 83.76 -47.31 18.27
CA GLY A 314 83.84 -48.71 17.84
C GLY A 314 82.92 -49.06 16.68
N ARG A 315 82.45 -48.08 15.90
CA ARG A 315 81.56 -48.28 14.75
C ARG A 315 82.35 -48.32 13.44
N SER A 316 82.28 -49.43 12.71
CA SER A 316 82.84 -49.56 11.35
C SER A 316 82.10 -48.71 10.33
N ASN A 317 82.81 -48.27 9.26
CA ASN A 317 82.29 -47.45 8.15
C ASN A 317 81.71 -46.08 8.56
N VAL A 318 82.37 -45.34 9.45
CA VAL A 318 81.96 -43.95 9.81
C VAL A 318 83.11 -42.95 9.75
N VAL A 319 82.76 -41.69 9.48
CA VAL A 319 83.64 -40.54 9.76
C VAL A 319 83.15 -39.87 11.04
N SER A 320 83.98 -39.85 12.09
CA SER A 320 83.68 -39.19 13.35
C SER A 320 84.54 -37.94 13.54
N VAL A 321 83.90 -36.80 13.75
CA VAL A 321 84.55 -35.50 13.99
C VAL A 321 84.68 -35.14 15.47
N GLY A 322 84.40 -36.08 16.38
CA GLY A 322 84.38 -35.83 17.82
C GLY A 322 84.19 -37.09 18.65
N SER A 323 83.61 -36.94 19.84
CA SER A 323 83.26 -38.04 20.76
C SER A 323 81.89 -37.82 21.40
N ALA A 324 81.41 -38.78 22.19
CA ALA A 324 80.19 -38.65 22.98
C ALA A 324 80.23 -37.50 24.02
N THR A 325 81.42 -37.09 24.44
CA THR A 325 81.65 -35.97 25.39
C THR A 325 82.17 -34.70 24.72
N GLN A 326 82.52 -34.75 23.43
CA GLN A 326 83.12 -33.66 22.68
C GLN A 326 82.66 -33.68 21.23
N GLN A 327 81.42 -33.26 20.99
CA GLN A 327 80.91 -33.05 19.62
C GLN A 327 81.63 -31.85 18.98
N ARG A 328 81.75 -31.87 17.65
CA ARG A 328 82.15 -30.69 16.85
C ARG A 328 81.04 -30.35 15.87
N GLN A 329 80.81 -29.06 15.66
CA GLN A 329 79.94 -28.59 14.58
C GLN A 329 80.62 -28.85 13.24
N ILE A 330 79.91 -29.49 12.30
CA ILE A 330 80.32 -29.53 10.90
C ILE A 330 79.72 -28.28 10.24
N THR A 331 80.55 -27.26 10.08
CA THR A 331 80.16 -26.00 9.43
C THR A 331 80.40 -26.07 7.92
N ASN A 332 79.82 -25.14 7.17
CA ASN A 332 79.94 -25.04 5.70
C ASN A 332 79.37 -26.24 4.90
N VAL A 333 78.42 -26.97 5.49
CA VAL A 333 77.68 -28.05 4.79
C VAL A 333 76.70 -27.45 3.80
N ALA A 334 76.92 -27.71 2.51
CA ALA A 334 76.02 -27.34 1.42
C ALA A 334 74.63 -28.00 1.58
N ALA A 335 73.64 -27.59 0.78
CA ALA A 335 72.37 -28.30 0.75
C ALA A 335 72.58 -29.66 0.06
N GLY A 336 72.22 -30.76 0.74
CA GLY A 336 72.30 -32.10 0.16
C GLY A 336 71.34 -32.25 -1.01
N THR A 337 71.83 -32.83 -2.10
CA THR A 337 71.07 -33.07 -3.35
C THR A 337 70.77 -34.55 -3.57
N GLU A 338 71.64 -35.44 -3.11
CA GLU A 338 71.50 -36.89 -3.20
C GLU A 338 71.01 -37.51 -1.89
N GLY A 339 70.40 -38.70 -1.97
CA GLY A 339 69.77 -39.40 -0.84
C GLY A 339 70.72 -39.82 0.30
N THR A 340 72.03 -39.66 0.13
CA THR A 340 73.07 -39.94 1.12
C THR A 340 73.79 -38.70 1.66
N ASP A 341 73.42 -37.50 1.18
CA ASP A 341 74.06 -36.26 1.59
C ASP A 341 73.68 -35.82 3.02
N ALA A 342 74.56 -35.05 3.65
CA ALA A 342 74.28 -34.44 4.94
C ALA A 342 73.25 -33.29 4.79
N VAL A 343 72.00 -33.56 5.17
CA VAL A 343 70.92 -32.56 5.22
C VAL A 343 71.32 -31.41 6.15
N ASN A 344 71.39 -30.18 5.63
CA ASN A 344 71.74 -29.02 6.44
C ASN A 344 70.53 -28.40 7.17
N VAL A 345 70.79 -27.56 8.16
CA VAL A 345 69.76 -26.97 9.03
C VAL A 345 68.71 -26.16 8.24
N ASN A 346 69.09 -25.56 7.10
CA ASN A 346 68.16 -24.79 6.27
C ASN A 346 67.14 -25.70 5.56
N GLN A 347 67.55 -26.89 5.12
CA GLN A 347 66.65 -27.88 4.52
C GLN A 347 65.64 -28.42 5.55
N LEU A 348 66.08 -28.69 6.79
CA LEU A 348 65.20 -29.10 7.88
C LEU A 348 64.20 -27.99 8.28
N ASN A 349 64.67 -26.75 8.36
CA ASN A 349 63.82 -25.59 8.66
C ASN A 349 62.76 -25.35 7.57
N ALA A 350 63.09 -25.59 6.29
CA ALA A 350 62.12 -25.50 5.19
C ALA A 350 60.99 -26.53 5.32
N LEU A 351 61.32 -27.79 5.66
CA LEU A 351 60.32 -28.83 5.93
C LEU A 351 59.43 -28.47 7.13
N SER A 352 60.03 -28.04 8.24
CA SER A 352 59.30 -27.60 9.44
C SER A 352 58.34 -26.45 9.11
N THR A 353 58.78 -25.47 8.32
CA THR A 353 57.97 -24.33 7.89
C THR A 353 56.76 -24.78 7.05
N SER A 354 56.97 -25.70 6.11
CA SER A 354 55.91 -26.23 5.25
C SER A 354 54.83 -26.99 6.05
N MET A 355 55.25 -27.80 7.03
CA MET A 355 54.32 -28.50 7.92
C MET A 355 53.50 -27.51 8.79
N SER A 356 54.12 -26.46 9.32
CA SER A 356 53.43 -25.41 10.09
C SER A 356 52.37 -24.66 9.27
N GLN A 357 52.65 -24.37 7.99
CA GLN A 357 51.70 -23.70 7.09
C GLN A 357 50.46 -24.57 6.81
N SER A 358 50.65 -25.87 6.59
CA SER A 358 49.55 -26.82 6.39
C SER A 358 48.59 -26.86 7.59
N LEU A 359 49.14 -26.92 8.81
CA LEU A 359 48.35 -26.97 10.04
C LEU A 359 47.59 -25.66 10.30
N ALA A 360 48.20 -24.51 9.99
CA ALA A 360 47.53 -23.20 10.05
C ALA A 360 46.37 -23.09 9.05
N GLY A 361 46.50 -23.67 7.85
CA GLY A 361 45.43 -23.74 6.86
C GLY A 361 44.19 -24.50 7.35
N GLN A 362 44.40 -25.65 8.01
CA GLN A 362 43.32 -26.46 8.60
C GLN A 362 42.60 -25.70 9.73
N GLN A 363 43.33 -25.00 10.60
CA GLN A 363 42.73 -24.17 11.65
C GLN A 363 41.87 -23.04 11.06
N GLY A 364 42.30 -22.44 9.94
CA GLY A 364 41.52 -21.44 9.21
C GLY A 364 40.18 -21.97 8.71
N GLN A 365 40.12 -23.22 8.23
CA GLN A 365 38.87 -23.86 7.81
C GLN A 365 37.94 -24.13 9.01
N ILE A 366 38.47 -24.67 10.11
CA ILE A 366 37.70 -24.95 11.34
C ILE A 366 37.03 -23.67 11.89
N ASN A 367 37.76 -22.55 11.90
CA ASN A 367 37.23 -21.26 12.37
C ASN A 367 36.04 -20.76 11.53
N ASN A 368 36.04 -21.01 10.21
CA ASN A 368 34.94 -20.65 9.31
C ASN A 368 33.70 -21.55 9.50
N LEU A 369 33.89 -22.84 9.79
CA LEU A 369 32.77 -23.73 10.14
C LEU A 369 32.13 -23.30 11.48
N GLY A 370 32.95 -22.86 12.45
CA GLY A 370 32.47 -22.36 13.74
C GLY A 370 31.61 -21.10 13.64
N SER A 371 32.01 -20.13 12.81
CA SER A 371 31.21 -18.91 12.59
C SER A 371 29.91 -19.19 11.84
N GLN A 372 29.93 -20.04 10.81
CA GLN A 372 28.72 -20.50 10.11
C GLN A 372 27.74 -21.20 11.06
N LEU A 373 28.21 -22.14 11.89
CA LEU A 373 27.37 -22.85 12.85
C LEU A 373 26.73 -21.90 13.88
N THR A 374 27.49 -20.91 14.37
CA THR A 374 26.97 -19.88 15.28
C THR A 374 25.87 -19.05 14.62
N GLN A 375 26.06 -18.65 13.36
CA GLN A 375 25.08 -17.87 12.61
C GLN A 375 23.81 -18.70 12.30
N THR A 376 23.95 -19.99 11.96
CA THR A 376 22.81 -20.91 11.81
C THR A 376 22.04 -21.08 13.12
N GLN A 377 22.72 -21.18 14.27
CA GLN A 377 22.06 -21.32 15.57
C GLN A 377 21.24 -20.07 15.94
N GLN A 378 21.74 -18.87 15.64
CA GLN A 378 21.00 -17.61 15.82
C GLN A 378 19.77 -17.54 14.90
N ALA A 379 19.92 -17.91 13.62
CA ALA A 379 18.80 -17.95 12.66
C ALA A 379 17.70 -18.94 13.08
N LEU A 380 18.06 -20.08 13.67
CA LEU A 380 17.10 -21.05 14.22
C LEU A 380 16.36 -20.50 15.44
N GLN A 381 17.05 -19.86 16.39
CA GLN A 381 16.41 -19.22 17.56
C GLN A 381 15.47 -18.07 17.14
N GLN A 382 15.85 -17.29 16.14
CA GLN A 382 14.99 -16.25 15.56
C GLN A 382 13.76 -16.89 14.89
N THR A 383 13.92 -17.96 14.12
CA THR A 383 12.83 -18.66 13.43
C THR A 383 11.82 -19.28 14.40
N ASP A 384 12.30 -19.95 15.46
CA ASP A 384 11.45 -20.47 16.55
C ASP A 384 10.67 -19.34 17.25
N THR A 385 11.34 -18.22 17.53
CA THR A 385 10.69 -17.02 18.11
C THR A 385 9.60 -16.47 17.19
N MET A 386 9.87 -16.34 15.89
CA MET A 386 8.89 -15.87 14.90
C MET A 386 7.71 -16.84 14.75
N ALA A 387 7.95 -18.15 14.75
CA ALA A 387 6.89 -19.16 14.69
C ALA A 387 5.97 -19.10 15.91
N ARG A 388 6.53 -19.03 17.13
CA ARG A 388 5.74 -18.87 18.38
C ARG A 388 4.93 -17.57 18.41
N GLN A 389 5.49 -16.48 17.89
CA GLN A 389 4.77 -15.20 17.73
C GLN A 389 3.62 -15.31 16.72
N GLY A 390 3.87 -15.94 15.56
CA GLY A 390 2.84 -16.20 14.56
C GLY A 390 1.67 -17.04 15.11
N ILE A 391 1.98 -18.09 15.87
CA ILE A 391 0.97 -18.90 16.57
C ILE A 391 0.19 -18.05 17.58
N ALA A 392 0.86 -17.28 18.45
CA ALA A 392 0.19 -16.44 19.44
C ALA A 392 -0.75 -15.40 18.78
N ALA A 393 -0.33 -14.79 17.66
CA ALA A 393 -1.17 -13.86 16.88
C ALA A 393 -2.36 -14.58 16.21
N ALA A 394 -2.16 -15.79 15.68
CA ALA A 394 -3.23 -16.60 15.08
C ALA A 394 -4.25 -17.10 16.12
N THR A 395 -3.81 -17.51 17.32
CA THR A 395 -4.73 -17.87 18.41
C THR A 395 -5.54 -16.67 18.88
N ALA A 396 -4.93 -15.48 18.98
CA ALA A 396 -5.67 -14.26 19.30
C ALA A 396 -6.75 -13.93 18.24
N LEU A 397 -6.49 -14.17 16.96
CA LEU A 397 -7.49 -14.05 15.88
C LEU A 397 -8.66 -15.03 16.04
N THR A 398 -8.40 -16.28 16.43
CA THR A 398 -9.49 -17.28 16.61
C THR A 398 -10.44 -16.96 17.76
N MET A 399 -10.00 -16.17 18.75
CA MET A 399 -10.80 -15.77 19.91
C MET A 399 -11.67 -14.53 19.67
N LEU A 400 -11.73 -14.00 18.44
CA LEU A 400 -12.56 -12.85 18.10
C LEU A 400 -14.04 -13.25 17.93
N PRO A 401 -14.96 -12.79 18.82
CA PRO A 401 -16.39 -13.08 18.70
C PRO A 401 -16.97 -12.57 17.38
N GLN A 402 -18.07 -13.18 16.95
CA GLN A 402 -18.78 -12.78 15.75
C GLN A 402 -19.86 -11.75 16.04
N VAL A 403 -20.35 -11.08 14.99
CA VAL A 403 -21.54 -10.25 15.05
C VAL A 403 -22.76 -11.09 15.46
N GLU A 404 -23.57 -10.53 16.34
CA GLU A 404 -24.77 -11.17 16.88
C GLU A 404 -25.99 -10.94 15.94
N PRO A 405 -26.96 -11.86 15.89
CA PRO A 405 -28.19 -11.66 15.14
C PRO A 405 -28.89 -10.35 15.52
N GLY A 406 -29.21 -9.53 14.53
CA GLY A 406 -29.81 -8.20 14.73
C GLY A 406 -28.79 -7.07 15.00
N LYS A 407 -27.48 -7.34 14.92
CA LYS A 407 -26.42 -6.31 14.84
C LYS A 407 -25.81 -6.33 13.44
N THR A 408 -25.50 -5.16 12.89
CA THR A 408 -24.91 -5.06 11.53
C THR A 408 -23.40 -5.32 11.54
N ILE A 409 -22.69 -4.83 12.57
CA ILE A 409 -21.23 -4.89 12.72
C ILE A 409 -20.88 -5.18 14.19
N ASN A 410 -19.85 -5.99 14.42
CA ASN A 410 -19.15 -6.17 15.70
C ASN A 410 -17.64 -5.94 15.49
N VAL A 411 -17.00 -5.18 16.36
CA VAL A 411 -15.55 -4.95 16.39
C VAL A 411 -15.00 -5.43 17.73
N ALA A 412 -13.99 -6.29 17.69
CA ALA A 412 -13.48 -6.97 18.88
C ALA A 412 -11.94 -6.97 18.94
N VAL A 413 -11.42 -7.16 20.15
CA VAL A 413 -10.00 -7.34 20.46
C VAL A 413 -9.83 -8.67 21.18
N GLY A 414 -8.91 -9.49 20.70
CA GLY A 414 -8.52 -10.76 21.30
C GLY A 414 -7.07 -10.71 21.77
N VAL A 415 -6.74 -11.45 22.83
CA VAL A 415 -5.35 -11.66 23.29
C VAL A 415 -5.11 -13.13 23.57
N ALA A 416 -3.91 -13.61 23.28
CA ALA A 416 -3.50 -14.99 23.52
C ALA A 416 -2.02 -15.06 23.91
N ARG A 417 -1.62 -16.17 24.53
CA ARG A 417 -0.24 -16.40 24.94
C ARG A 417 0.17 -17.83 24.60
N PHE A 418 1.29 -18.00 23.90
CA PHE A 418 1.78 -19.31 23.46
C PHE A 418 3.30 -19.41 23.65
N ALA A 419 3.75 -20.47 24.35
CA ALA A 419 5.16 -20.76 24.59
C ALA A 419 6.01 -19.54 25.04
N GLY A 420 5.44 -18.69 25.90
CA GLY A 420 6.02 -17.44 26.42
C GLY A 420 5.68 -16.18 25.61
N GLN A 421 5.47 -16.29 24.30
CA GLN A 421 5.12 -15.17 23.42
C GLN A 421 3.67 -14.72 23.64
N SER A 422 3.41 -13.42 23.46
CA SER A 422 2.08 -12.82 23.63
C SER A 422 1.59 -12.25 22.29
N GLY A 423 0.38 -12.61 21.89
CA GLY A 423 -0.29 -12.13 20.69
C GLY A 423 -1.54 -11.34 21.03
N MET A 424 -1.84 -10.35 20.19
CA MET A 424 -3.05 -9.53 20.26
C MET A 424 -3.64 -9.45 18.86
N ALA A 425 -4.96 -9.48 18.75
CA ALA A 425 -5.66 -9.38 17.49
C ALA A 425 -6.79 -8.36 17.55
N PHE A 426 -6.98 -7.65 16.45
CA PHE A 426 -8.10 -6.74 16.22
C PHE A 426 -8.88 -7.25 15.04
N GLY A 427 -10.21 -7.23 15.10
CA GLY A 427 -11.01 -7.61 13.95
C GLY A 427 -12.42 -7.06 13.97
N ALA A 428 -13.03 -7.08 12.79
CA ALA A 428 -14.40 -6.69 12.55
C ALA A 428 -15.15 -7.85 11.91
N SER A 429 -16.43 -7.97 12.23
CA SER A 429 -17.34 -8.90 11.56
C SER A 429 -18.68 -8.24 11.30
N ALA A 430 -19.32 -8.59 10.19
CA ALA A 430 -20.54 -7.93 9.73
C ALA A 430 -21.46 -8.90 9.00
N HIS A 431 -22.77 -8.67 9.14
CA HIS A 431 -23.77 -9.30 8.28
C HIS A 431 -23.75 -8.62 6.90
N VAL A 432 -23.35 -9.36 5.88
CA VAL A 432 -23.35 -8.92 4.47
C VAL A 432 -24.66 -9.32 3.78
N THR A 433 -25.27 -10.42 4.23
CA THR A 433 -26.67 -10.80 3.94
C THR A 433 -27.32 -11.34 5.21
N THR A 434 -28.63 -11.57 5.20
CA THR A 434 -29.39 -12.18 6.32
C THR A 434 -28.71 -13.45 6.86
N ASN A 435 -28.14 -14.24 5.94
CA ASN A 435 -27.54 -15.54 6.21
C ASN A 435 -26.00 -15.55 6.10
N GLY A 436 -25.39 -14.43 5.73
CA GLY A 436 -23.97 -14.34 5.36
C GLY A 436 -23.18 -13.39 6.24
N ILE A 437 -22.17 -13.91 6.94
CA ILE A 437 -21.28 -13.15 7.84
C ILE A 437 -19.88 -13.08 7.23
N LEU A 438 -19.35 -11.87 7.07
CA LEU A 438 -17.94 -11.63 6.78
C LEU A 438 -17.17 -11.39 8.09
N LYS A 439 -15.99 -11.99 8.25
CA LYS A 439 -14.99 -11.68 9.27
C LYS A 439 -13.71 -11.17 8.61
N LEU A 440 -13.10 -10.16 9.22
CA LEU A 440 -11.78 -9.60 8.90
C LEU A 440 -10.99 -9.42 10.19
N GLY A 441 -9.70 -9.74 10.20
CA GLY A 441 -8.86 -9.58 11.39
C GLY A 441 -7.36 -9.47 11.11
N ILE A 442 -6.67 -8.77 12.00
CA ILE A 442 -5.22 -8.59 12.03
C ILE A 442 -4.70 -9.04 13.40
N GLY A 443 -3.82 -10.04 13.41
CA GLY A 443 -3.05 -10.47 14.58
C GLY A 443 -1.66 -9.85 14.58
N VAL A 444 -1.14 -9.53 15.76
CA VAL A 444 0.22 -9.00 15.98
C VAL A 444 0.88 -9.67 17.18
N SER A 445 2.16 -9.99 17.08
CA SER A 445 2.97 -10.52 18.19
C SER A 445 4.44 -10.20 17.96
N GLY A 446 5.07 -9.47 18.89
CA GLY A 446 6.41 -8.91 18.66
C GLY A 446 6.41 -7.98 17.44
N GLN A 447 7.26 -8.30 16.45
CA GLN A 447 7.26 -7.60 15.15
C GLN A 447 6.39 -8.31 14.09
N ASN A 448 5.93 -9.53 14.34
CA ASN A 448 5.20 -10.35 13.38
C ASN A 448 3.73 -9.93 13.29
N LYS A 449 3.17 -10.02 12.07
CA LYS A 449 1.79 -9.66 11.76
C LYS A 449 1.14 -10.79 10.96
N THR A 450 -0.09 -11.14 11.30
CA THR A 450 -0.92 -12.14 10.60
C THR A 450 -2.24 -11.49 10.19
N PHE A 451 -2.80 -11.92 9.07
CA PHE A 451 -4.03 -11.36 8.50
C PHE A 451 -4.99 -12.50 8.18
N GLY A 452 -6.27 -12.31 8.47
CA GLY A 452 -7.31 -13.30 8.23
C GLY A 452 -8.57 -12.66 7.68
N ALA A 453 -9.17 -13.32 6.69
CA ALA A 453 -10.48 -12.99 6.16
C ALA A 453 -11.27 -14.29 5.97
N GLY A 454 -12.58 -14.26 6.20
CA GLY A 454 -13.43 -15.44 6.03
C GLY A 454 -14.89 -15.05 5.90
N TYR A 455 -15.63 -15.78 5.06
CA TYR A 455 -17.07 -15.61 4.85
C TYR A 455 -17.78 -16.91 5.22
N GLY A 456 -18.75 -16.82 6.12
CA GLY A 456 -19.63 -17.92 6.50
C GLY A 456 -21.05 -17.67 5.98
N TYR A 457 -21.70 -18.72 5.47
CA TYR A 457 -23.09 -18.69 5.02
C TYR A 457 -23.88 -19.82 5.68
N SER A 458 -25.06 -19.51 6.20
CA SER A 458 -25.98 -20.46 6.83
C SER A 458 -27.22 -20.69 5.96
N TRP A 459 -27.79 -21.89 6.02
CA TRP A 459 -28.97 -22.29 5.23
C TRP A 459 -29.93 -23.13 6.06
#